data_AF-A0A7Z9KJM7-F1
#
_entry.id   AF-A0A7Z9KJM7-F1
#
_cell.length_a   1.000
_cell.length_b   1.000
_cell.length_c   1.000
_cell.angle_alpha   90.00
_cell.angle_beta   90.00
_cell.angle_gamma   90.00
#
_symmetry.space_group_name_H-M   'P 1'
#
loop_
_entity.id
_entity.type
_entity.pdbx_description
1 polymer ?
#
loop_
_entity_poly.entity_id
_entity_poly.type
_entity_poly.pdbx_seq_one_letter_code
_entity_poly.pdbx_strand_id
1 'polypeptide(L)' 'LLEELRREFSNSFAKVKLCKPKSSRSESVEIFILGLAKK' A
#
# COMPACT_ATOMS: atom_id res chain seq x y z
N LEU A 1 9.44 -1.81 9.82
CA LEU A 1 9.47 -1.84 8.33
C LEU A 1 8.12 -1.47 7.69
N LEU A 2 7.05 -2.27 7.80
CA LEU A 2 5.77 -1.95 7.15
C LEU A 2 5.14 -0.64 7.65
N GLU A 3 5.09 -0.43 8.97
CA GLU A 3 4.57 0.81 9.56
C GLU A 3 5.41 2.04 9.18
N GLU A 4 6.71 1.85 9.03
CA GLU A 4 7.62 2.91 8.61
C GLU A 4 7.39 3.28 7.15
N LEU A 5 7.26 2.29 6.26
CA LEU A 5 6.92 2.51 4.85
C LEU A 5 5.53 3.16 4.71
N ARG A 6 4.56 2.76 5.54
CA ARG A 6 3.23 3.37 5.57
C ARG A 6 3.28 4.83 6.04
N ARG A 7 4.13 5.15 7.01
CA ARG A 7 4.36 6.53 7.47
C ARG A 7 4.95 7.38 6.36
N GLU A 8 5.97 6.88 5.66
CA GLU A 8 6.56 7.59 4.52
C GLU A 8 5.53 7.87 3.41
N PHE A 9 4.70 6.89 3.05
CA PHE A 9 3.63 7.11 2.07
C PHE A 9 2.58 8.12 2.57
N SER A 10 2.31 8.15 3.88
CA SER A 10 1.35 9.10 4.47
C SER A 10 1.87 10.55 4.41
N ASN A 11 3.18 10.75 4.25
CA ASN A 11 3.75 12.09 4.02
C ASN A 11 3.40 12.60 2.61
N SER A 12 3.36 11.73 1.60
CA SER A 12 3.14 12.12 0.19
C SER A 12 1.69 11.98 -0.31
N PHE A 13 0.85 11.20 0.38
CA PHE A 13 -0.52 10.89 -0.07
C PHE A 13 -1.54 11.19 1.04
N ALA A 14 -2.73 11.68 0.67
CA ALA A 14 -3.79 11.98 1.63
C ALA A 14 -4.42 10.72 2.23
N LYS A 15 -4.36 9.59 1.51
CA LYS A 15 -4.85 8.29 1.99
C LYS A 15 -3.90 7.18 1.57
N VAL A 16 -3.62 6.25 2.49
CA VAL A 16 -2.79 5.07 2.26
C VAL A 16 -3.59 3.82 2.60
N LYS A 17 -3.56 2.83 1.69
CA LYS A 17 -4.28 1.55 1.80
C LYS A 17 -3.33 0.38 1.59
N LEU A 18 -3.52 -0.70 2.35
CA LEU A 18 -2.95 -2.01 2.04
C LEU A 18 -3.98 -2.85 1.29
N CYS A 19 -3.59 -3.52 0.22
CA CYS A 19 -4.46 -4.52 -0.41
C CYS A 19 -3.73 -5.58 -1.21
N LYS A 20 -4.43 -6.71 -1.40
CA LYS A 20 -4.08 -7.74 -2.37
C LYS A 20 -4.76 -7.42 -3.71
N PRO A 21 -4.00 -7.20 -4.80
CA PRO A 21 -4.57 -7.04 -6.13
C PRO A 21 -5.41 -8.23 -6.55
N LYS A 22 -6.47 -8.00 -7.32
CA LYS A 22 -7.31 -9.07 -7.88
C LYS A 22 -6.54 -9.98 -8.84
N SER A 23 -5.49 -9.47 -9.46
CA SER A 23 -4.61 -10.22 -10.37
C SER A 23 -3.54 -11.04 -9.64
N SER A 24 -3.43 -10.95 -8.31
CA SER A 24 -2.48 -11.75 -7.56
C SER A 24 -2.86 -13.23 -7.62
N ARG A 25 -1.85 -14.09 -7.77
CA ARG A 25 -2.03 -15.54 -7.64
C ARG A 25 -2.51 -15.89 -6.24
N SER A 26 -3.31 -16.96 -6.14
CA SER A 26 -3.93 -17.38 -4.88
C SER A 26 -2.90 -17.79 -3.81
N GLU A 27 -1.80 -18.39 -4.25
CA GLU A 27 -0.67 -18.83 -3.42
C GLU A 27 0.30 -17.69 -3.08
N SER A 28 0.23 -16.56 -3.77
CA SER A 28 1.10 -15.42 -3.50
C SER A 28 0.72 -14.78 -2.17
N VAL A 29 1.70 -14.33 -1.39
CA VAL A 29 1.51 -13.54 -0.16
C VAL A 29 1.76 -12.05 -0.38
N GLU A 30 1.87 -11.61 -1.64
CA GLU A 30 2.12 -10.22 -1.99
C GLU A 30 0.97 -9.30 -1.56
N ILE A 31 1.34 -8.15 -0.98
CA ILE A 31 0.44 -7.08 -0.55
C ILE A 31 1.01 -5.76 -1.08
N PHE A 32 0.14 -4.93 -1.63
CA PHE A 32 0.49 -3.64 -2.20
C PHE A 32 0.14 -2.53 -1.23
N ILE A 33 1.00 -1.52 -1.15
CA ILE A 33 0.71 -0.24 -0.50
C ILE A 33 0.30 0.76 -1.58
N LEU A 34 -0.94 1.23 -1.51
CA LEU A 34 -1.47 2.23 -2.42
C LEU A 34 -1.62 3.58 -1.74
N GLY A 35 -0.88 4.55 -2.23
CA GLY A 35 -1.12 5.97 -1.98
C GLY A 35 -2.22 6.49 -2.91
N LEU A 36 -3.21 7.18 -2.34
CA LEU A 36 -4.33 7.79 -3.04
C LEU A 36 -4.34 9.29 -2.75
N ALA A 37 -4.76 10.08 -3.74
CA ALA A 37 -4.78 11.54 -3.69
C ALA A 37 -3.41 12.10 -3.23
N LYS A 38 -2.46 12.13 -4.17
CA LYS A 38 -1.13 12.70 -3.94
C LYS A 38 -1.30 14.16 -3.47
N LYS A 39 -0.60 14.51 -2.39
CA LYS A 39 -0.59 15.87 -1.83
C LYS A 39 0.18 16.84 -2.71
#